data_AF-A0A9D1M9W5-F1
#
_entry.id   AF-A0A9D1M9W5-F1
#
_cell.length_a   1.000
_cell.length_b   1.000
_cell.length_c   1.000
_cell.angle_alpha   90.00
_cell.angle_beta   90.00
_cell.angle_gamma   90.00
#
_symmetry.space_group_name_H-M   'P 1'
#
loop_
_entity.id
_entity.type
_entity.pdbx_description
1 polymer ?
#
loop_
_entity_poly.entity_id
_entity_poly.type
_entity_poly.pdbx_seq_one_letter_code
_entity_poly.pdbx_strand_id
1 'polypeptide(L)' 'MANKPIKIKKRGDDGYKTISVRMKEGVLEKIDQLAQESNRSRNELINIILESSIDDVEID' A
#
# COMPACT_ATOMS: atom_id res chain seq x y z
N MET A 1 -11.88 14.08 -34.78
CA MET A 1 -11.52 12.91 -33.93
C MET A 1 -12.44 12.94 -32.72
N ALA A 2 -13.28 11.92 -32.54
CA ALA A 2 -14.32 11.93 -31.51
C ALA A 2 -13.70 11.89 -30.10
N ASN A 3 -14.03 12.88 -29.28
CA ASN A 3 -13.52 13.02 -27.91
C ASN A 3 -14.23 12.00 -27.02
N LYS A 4 -13.56 10.89 -26.66
CA LYS A 4 -14.14 9.84 -25.82
C LYS A 4 -14.19 10.35 -24.37
N PRO A 5 -15.34 10.26 -23.67
CA PRO A 5 -15.42 10.75 -22.29
C PRO A 5 -14.56 9.91 -21.35
N ILE A 6 -13.80 10.58 -20.48
CA ILE A 6 -13.03 9.95 -19.40
C ILE A 6 -14.03 9.40 -18.38
N LYS A 7 -14.05 8.07 -18.19
CA LYS A 7 -14.88 7.41 -17.17
C LYS A 7 -14.13 7.42 -15.84
N ILE A 8 -14.54 8.29 -14.92
CA ILE A 8 -14.03 8.30 -13.55
C ILE A 8 -14.78 7.21 -12.78
N LYS A 9 -14.07 6.17 -12.31
CA LYS A 9 -14.65 5.17 -11.40
C LYS A 9 -14.91 5.83 -10.03
N LYS A 10 -15.97 5.40 -9.34
CA LYS A 10 -16.19 5.82 -7.95
C LYS A 10 -15.00 5.36 -7.10
N ARG A 11 -14.52 6.25 -6.23
CA ARG A 11 -13.42 6.01 -5.31
C ARG A 11 -13.79 4.86 -4.36
N GLY A 12 -12.97 3.80 -4.28
CA GLY A 12 -13.20 2.64 -3.41
C GLY A 12 -13.68 1.35 -4.08
N ASP A 13 -13.70 1.29 -5.41
CA ASP A 13 -14.12 0.11 -6.20
C ASP A 13 -12.91 -0.67 -6.79
N ASP A 14 -11.74 -0.52 -6.17
CA ASP A 14 -10.47 -1.16 -6.57
C ASP A 14 -10.10 -2.38 -5.71
N GLY A 15 -10.95 -2.75 -4.76
CA GLY A 15 -10.73 -3.88 -3.85
C GLY A 15 -9.88 -3.55 -2.62
N TYR A 16 -9.42 -2.31 -2.47
CA TYR A 16 -8.59 -1.90 -1.33
C TYR A 16 -9.40 -1.03 -0.34
N LYS A 17 -9.07 -1.16 0.95
CA LYS A 17 -9.64 -0.31 2.02
C LYS A 17 -8.54 0.51 2.66
N THR A 18 -8.74 1.83 2.74
CA THR A 18 -7.84 2.69 3.53
C THR A 18 -8.10 2.48 5.00
N ILE A 19 -7.05 2.14 5.74
CA ILE A 19 -7.05 2.02 7.20
C ILE A 19 -5.96 2.90 7.79
N SER A 20 -6.16 3.35 9.04
CA SER A 20 -5.13 4.07 9.81
C SER A 20 -4.45 3.09 10.76
N VAL A 21 -3.13 2.91 10.62
CA VAL A 21 -2.34 2.01 11.47
C VAL A 21 -1.32 2.82 12.27
N ARG A 22 -1.14 2.48 13.55
CA ARG A 22 -0.06 3.04 14.37
C ARG A 22 1.18 2.16 14.22
N MET A 23 2.29 2.76 13.81
CA MET A 23 3.56 2.06 13.58
C MET A 23 4.66 2.66 14.45
N LYS A 24 5.68 1.87 14.78
CA LYS A 24 6.90 2.40 15.41
C LYS A 24 7.63 3.29 14.40
N GLU A 25 8.15 4.42 14.86
CA GLU A 25 8.84 5.42 14.02
C GLU A 25 9.98 4.80 13.20
N GLY A 26 10.87 4.03 13.86
CA GLY A 26 11.98 3.37 13.15
C GLY A 26 11.56 2.29 12.15
N VAL A 27 10.34 1.78 12.20
CA VAL A 27 9.81 0.88 11.13
C VAL A 27 9.37 1.71 9.94
N LEU A 28 8.70 2.85 10.19
CA LEU A 28 8.28 3.77 9.14
C LEU A 28 9.50 4.35 8.39
N GLU A 29 10.56 4.74 9.10
CA GLU A 29 11.80 5.23 8.48
C GLU A 29 12.44 4.21 7.53
N LYS A 30 12.47 2.93 7.92
CA LYS A 30 12.97 1.85 7.05
C LYS A 30 12.12 1.67 5.80
N ILE A 31 10.80 1.73 5.93
CA ILE A 31 9.88 1.67 4.79
C ILE A 31 10.10 2.88 3.87
N ASP A 32 10.32 4.07 4.42
CA ASP A 32 10.58 5.29 3.67
C ASP A 32 11.89 5.22 2.88
N GLN A 33 12.93 4.58 3.43
CA GLN A 33 14.18 4.30 2.72
C GLN A 33 13.96 3.30 1.57
N LEU A 34 13.29 2.18 1.84
CA LEU A 34 12.98 1.17 0.82
C LEU A 34 12.11 1.74 -0.31
N ALA A 35 11.18 2.65 0.01
CA ALA A 35 10.34 3.32 -0.99
C ALA A 35 11.19 4.15 -1.96
N GLN A 36 12.18 4.88 -1.43
CA GLN A 36 13.11 5.68 -2.23
C GLN A 36 13.99 4.81 -3.13
N GLU A 37 14.52 3.70 -2.60
CA GLU A 37 15.41 2.81 -3.35
C GLU A 37 14.68 2.00 -4.43
N SER A 38 13.45 1.57 -4.16
CA SER A 38 12.66 0.71 -5.06
C SER A 38 11.79 1.47 -6.07
N ASN A 39 11.72 2.80 -5.95
CA ASN A 39 10.80 3.65 -6.72
C ASN A 39 9.32 3.17 -6.62
N ARG A 40 8.92 2.74 -5.42
CA ARG A 40 7.56 2.31 -5.09
C ARG A 40 6.95 3.19 -4.02
N SER A 41 5.62 3.21 -3.95
CA SER A 41 4.97 3.92 -2.86
C SER A 41 5.11 3.17 -1.53
N ARG A 42 5.10 3.90 -0.41
CA ARG A 42 5.11 3.30 0.93
C ARG A 42 3.94 2.35 1.15
N ASN A 43 2.76 2.73 0.68
CA ASN A 43 1.55 1.91 0.79
C ASN A 43 1.68 0.60 0.03
N GLU A 44 2.27 0.65 -1.17
CA GLU A 44 2.55 -0.54 -1.97
C GLU A 44 3.56 -1.46 -1.29
N LEU A 45 4.66 -0.91 -0.76
CA LEU A 45 5.63 -1.71 0.00
C LEU A 45 5.02 -2.33 1.26
N ILE A 46 4.21 -1.57 2.01
CA ILE A 46 3.50 -2.09 3.18
C ILE A 46 2.61 -3.27 2.78
N ASN A 47 1.86 -3.16 1.68
CA ASN A 47 1.02 -4.27 1.22
C ASN A 47 1.85 -5.50 0.85
N ILE A 48 2.96 -5.34 0.10
CA ILE A 48 3.84 -6.46 -0.28
C ILE A 48 4.43 -7.16 0.96
N ILE A 49 4.89 -6.38 1.93
CA ILE A 49 5.45 -6.92 3.18
C ILE A 49 4.36 -7.65 3.97
N LEU A 50 3.17 -7.07 4.09
CA LEU A 50 2.06 -7.71 4.81
C LEU A 50 1.59 -8.99 4.12
N GLU A 51 1.40 -8.98 2.80
CA GLU A 51 0.99 -10.16 2.03
C GLU A 51 2.01 -11.30 2.14
N SER A 52 3.30 -10.99 2.14
CA SER A 52 4.36 -12.00 2.28
C SER A 52 4.53 -12.52 3.71
N SER A 53 4.08 -11.77 4.72
CA SER A 53 4.29 -12.13 6.14
C SER A 53 3.05 -12.67 6.83
N ILE A 54 1.85 -12.49 6.26
CA ILE A 54 0.59 -12.77 6.97
C ILE A 54 0.42 -14.25 7.33
N ASP A 55 0.93 -15.15 6.48
CA ASP A 55 0.83 -16.60 6.67
C ASP A 55 1.81 -17.13 7.74
N ASP A 56 2.85 -16.34 8.07
CA ASP A 56 3.87 -16.68 9.06
C ASP A 56 3.53 -16.17 10.48
N VAL A 57 2.34 -15.59 10.68
CA VAL A 57 1.91 -15.03 11.97
C VAL A 57 1.30 -16.11 12.86
N GLU A 58 1.95 -16.41 13.98
CA GLU A 58 1.39 -17.21 15.07
C GLU A 58 0.78 -16.33 16.18
N ILE A 59 -0.30 -16.81 16.80
CA ILE A 59 -0.98 -16.15 17.91
C ILE A 59 -0.80 -17.02 19.16
N ASP A 60 -0.34 -16.41 20.26
CA ASP A 60 -0.25 -17.01 21.60
C ASP A 60 -1.48 -16.60 22.44
#